data_AF-A0A3B9HAC5-F1
#
_entry.id   AF-A0A3B9HAC5-F1
#
_cell.length_a   1.000
_cell.length_b   1.000
_cell.length_c   1.000
_cell.angle_alpha   90.00
_cell.angle_beta   90.00
_cell.angle_gamma   90.00
#
_symmetry.space_group_name_H-M   'P 1'
#
loop_
_entity.id
_entity.type
_entity.pdbx_description
1 polymer ?
#
loop_
_entity_poly.entity_id
_entity_poly.type
_entity_poly.pdbx_seq_one_letter_code
_entity_poly.pdbx_strand_id
1 'polypeptide(L)'
;NQEFFDKIYGPDTVKSEKEMRSKITEGIEKQFEQQSDQKLLNDVTEYLVAKTKFDLPTEFLKKWMQNSGEKPLTAEAADEEYVRSEKGIRYQLIEGKIIADHNLQIKFEELKTFAKEMISMQMQQYGQAGLPDEELEGIVARVMSNQDEARKLSEQLMSKKLLEFYKSNLLLKKKKLTFDAFVKEAYAQG
;
A
#
# COMPACT_ATOMS: atom_id res chain seq x y z
N ASN A 1 31.27 -22.60 -9.57
CA ASN A 1 30.28 -21.51 -9.41
C ASN A 1 28.84 -21.98 -9.16
N GLN A 2 28.46 -23.23 -9.48
CA GLN A 2 27.09 -23.72 -9.18
C GLN A 2 26.77 -23.67 -7.67
N GLU A 3 27.69 -24.10 -6.80
CA GLU A 3 27.53 -23.99 -5.33
C GLU A 3 27.23 -22.57 -4.83
N PHE A 4 27.71 -21.53 -5.53
CA PHE A 4 27.41 -20.14 -5.17
C PHE A 4 26.00 -19.75 -5.59
N PHE A 5 25.54 -20.19 -6.77
CA PHE A 5 24.17 -19.98 -7.23
C PHE A 5 23.17 -20.69 -6.32
N ASP A 6 23.46 -21.95 -5.96
CA ASP A 6 22.60 -22.75 -5.09
C ASP A 6 22.51 -22.18 -3.67
N LYS A 7 23.57 -21.54 -3.17
CA LYS A 7 23.56 -20.84 -1.87
C LYS A 7 22.66 -19.59 -1.84
N ILE A 8 22.52 -18.88 -2.97
CA ILE A 8 21.74 -17.64 -3.02
C ILE A 8 20.28 -17.92 -3.40
N TYR A 9 20.05 -18.81 -4.35
CA TYR A 9 18.72 -19.04 -4.94
C TYR A 9 18.11 -20.40 -4.61
N GLY A 10 18.85 -21.28 -3.94
CA GLY A 10 18.46 -22.67 -3.72
C GLY A 10 18.92 -23.59 -4.85
N PRO A 11 19.00 -24.90 -4.57
CA PRO A 11 19.46 -25.89 -5.55
C PRO A 11 18.57 -25.87 -6.80
N ASP A 12 19.20 -26.11 -7.96
CA ASP A 12 18.56 -26.20 -9.29
C ASP A 12 17.79 -24.97 -9.77
N THR A 13 17.87 -23.85 -9.05
CA THR A 13 17.09 -22.62 -9.36
C THR A 13 17.78 -21.72 -10.38
N VAL A 14 19.12 -21.68 -10.38
CA VAL A 14 19.94 -20.87 -11.31
C VAL A 14 21.12 -21.71 -11.77
N LYS A 15 21.25 -21.93 -13.08
CA LYS A 15 22.26 -22.84 -13.68
C LYS A 15 23.40 -22.12 -14.38
N SER A 16 23.30 -20.79 -14.52
CA SER A 16 24.30 -20.00 -15.23
C SER A 16 24.37 -18.57 -14.71
N GLU A 17 25.49 -17.89 -14.98
CA GLU A 17 25.63 -16.46 -14.70
C GLU A 17 24.57 -15.63 -15.45
N LYS A 18 24.20 -16.05 -16.66
CA LYS A 18 23.13 -15.40 -17.44
C LYS A 18 21.79 -15.48 -16.72
N GLU A 19 21.44 -16.65 -16.19
CA GLU A 19 20.22 -16.84 -15.39
C GLU A 19 20.28 -16.05 -14.08
N MET A 20 21.43 -16.00 -13.42
CA MET A 20 21.63 -15.18 -12.23
C MET A 20 21.37 -13.70 -12.52
N ARG A 21 21.95 -13.17 -13.61
CA ARG A 21 21.73 -11.78 -14.03
C ARG A 21 20.27 -11.51 -14.38
N SER A 22 19.58 -12.46 -15.02
CA SER A 22 18.13 -12.36 -15.28
C SER A 22 17.35 -12.26 -13.97
N LYS A 23 17.60 -13.15 -13.01
CA LYS A 23 16.93 -13.14 -11.70
C LYS A 23 17.15 -11.86 -10.91
N ILE A 24 18.38 -11.32 -10.92
CA ILE A 24 18.69 -10.03 -10.32
C ILE A 24 17.90 -8.92 -11.01
N THR A 25 17.88 -8.92 -12.34
CA THR A 25 17.16 -7.90 -13.13
C THR A 25 15.66 -7.95 -12.83
N GLU A 26 15.04 -9.12 -12.85
CA GLU A 26 13.63 -9.34 -12.50
C GLU A 26 13.31 -8.85 -11.07
N GLY A 27 14.19 -9.12 -10.10
CA GLY A 27 14.02 -8.67 -8.72
C GLY A 27 14.07 -7.15 -8.61
N ILE A 28 15.02 -6.53 -9.30
CA ILE A 28 15.17 -5.07 -9.36
C ILE A 28 13.95 -4.43 -10.05
N GLU A 29 13.49 -4.97 -11.18
CA GLU A 29 12.33 -4.47 -11.91
C GLU A 29 11.07 -4.49 -11.05
N LYS A 30 10.81 -5.61 -10.34
CA LYS A 30 9.67 -5.72 -9.41
C LYS A 30 9.75 -4.70 -8.28
N GLN A 31 10.94 -4.47 -7.72
CA GLN A 31 11.13 -3.47 -6.67
C GLN A 31 10.84 -2.06 -7.21
N PHE A 32 11.27 -1.75 -8.43
CA PHE A 32 11.01 -0.45 -9.06
C PHE A 32 9.56 -0.24 -9.44
N GLU A 33 8.86 -1.29 -9.86
CA GLU A 33 7.43 -1.25 -10.11
C GLU A 33 6.68 -0.83 -8.84
N GLN A 34 6.98 -1.50 -7.71
CA GLN A 34 6.37 -1.16 -6.41
C GLN A 34 6.68 0.29 -5.97
N GLN A 35 7.92 0.75 -6.13
CA GLN A 35 8.30 2.13 -5.80
C GLN A 35 7.61 3.16 -6.71
N SER A 36 7.49 2.85 -8.00
CA SER A 36 6.82 3.71 -8.97
C SER A 36 5.33 3.82 -8.68
N ASP A 37 4.72 2.71 -8.26
CA ASP A 37 3.31 2.65 -7.87
C ASP A 37 3.03 3.44 -6.59
N GLN A 38 3.90 3.34 -5.58
CA GLN A 38 3.80 4.17 -4.38
C GLN A 38 3.96 5.66 -4.71
N LYS A 39 4.91 5.99 -5.61
CA LYS A 39 5.10 7.38 -6.05
C LYS A 39 3.85 7.91 -6.77
N LEU A 40 3.25 7.10 -7.64
CA LEU A 40 2.01 7.45 -8.34
C LEU A 40 0.86 7.69 -7.36
N LEU A 41 0.67 6.82 -6.36
CA LEU A 41 -0.34 7.02 -5.32
C LEU A 41 -0.15 8.34 -4.58
N ASN A 42 1.09 8.66 -4.20
CA ASN A 42 1.41 9.91 -3.53
C ASN A 42 1.12 11.11 -4.43
N ASP A 43 1.56 11.09 -5.69
CA ASP A 43 1.34 12.18 -6.64
C ASP A 43 -0.14 12.43 -6.91
N VAL A 44 -0.93 11.37 -7.06
CA VAL A 44 -2.37 11.46 -7.24
C VAL A 44 -3.03 12.01 -5.98
N THR A 45 -2.63 11.54 -4.80
CA THR A 45 -3.13 12.03 -3.51
C THR A 45 -2.89 13.53 -3.38
N GLU A 46 -1.67 14.00 -3.64
CA GLU A 46 -1.33 15.42 -3.59
C GLU A 46 -2.10 16.24 -4.61
N TYR A 47 -2.21 15.73 -5.84
CA TYR A 47 -2.97 16.36 -6.89
C TYR A 47 -4.45 16.52 -6.51
N LEU A 48 -5.07 15.45 -6.01
CA LEU A 48 -6.49 15.44 -5.63
C LEU A 48 -6.75 16.44 -4.49
N VAL A 49 -5.92 16.45 -3.45
CA VAL A 49 -6.05 17.40 -2.34
C VAL A 49 -5.82 18.84 -2.80
N ALA A 50 -4.83 19.09 -3.66
CA ALA A 50 -4.53 20.44 -4.15
C ALA A 50 -5.62 20.99 -5.09
N LYS A 51 -6.30 20.12 -5.86
CA LYS A 51 -7.30 20.51 -6.85
C LYS A 51 -8.74 20.49 -6.33
N THR A 52 -9.03 19.71 -5.30
CA THR A 52 -10.37 19.58 -4.74
C THR A 52 -10.54 20.48 -3.53
N LYS A 53 -11.25 21.60 -3.71
CA LYS A 53 -11.50 22.57 -2.65
C LYS A 53 -12.88 22.39 -2.05
N PHE A 54 -12.94 22.28 -0.73
CA PHE A 54 -14.17 22.24 0.07
C PHE A 54 -13.85 22.66 1.49
N ASP A 55 -14.86 23.10 2.22
CA ASP A 55 -14.70 23.54 3.60
C ASP A 55 -14.78 22.36 4.56
N LEU A 56 -13.82 22.29 5.49
CA LEU A 56 -13.87 21.36 6.61
C LEU A 56 -14.61 22.04 7.77
N PRO A 57 -15.37 21.28 8.58
CA PRO A 57 -15.99 21.80 9.79
C PRO A 57 -14.93 21.94 10.89
N THR A 58 -14.03 22.92 10.76
CA THR A 58 -12.83 23.11 11.60
C THR A 58 -13.13 23.08 13.10
N GLU A 59 -14.15 23.82 13.55
CA GLU A 59 -14.54 23.88 14.97
C GLU A 59 -14.97 22.52 15.51
N PHE A 60 -15.68 21.73 14.71
CA PHE A 60 -16.08 20.38 15.09
C PHE A 60 -14.88 19.46 15.16
N LEU A 61 -14.00 19.49 14.14
CA LEU A 61 -12.83 18.62 14.07
C LEU A 61 -11.85 18.87 15.21
N LYS A 62 -11.57 20.14 15.53
CA LYS A 62 -10.73 20.52 16.67
C LYS A 62 -11.31 20.02 17.99
N LYS A 63 -12.61 20.24 18.24
CA LYS A 63 -13.29 19.71 19.43
C LYS A 63 -13.31 18.19 19.48
N TRP A 64 -13.47 17.53 18.33
CA TRP A 64 -13.43 16.08 18.24
C TRP A 64 -12.03 15.55 18.59
N MET A 65 -10.97 16.09 17.97
CA MET A 65 -9.57 15.74 18.27
C MET A 65 -9.22 15.98 19.74
N GLN A 66 -9.75 17.06 20.30
CA GLN A 66 -9.55 17.37 21.71
C GLN A 66 -10.06 16.27 22.64
N ASN A 67 -11.08 15.50 22.23
CA ASN A 67 -11.77 14.53 23.08
C ASN A 67 -11.65 13.07 22.60
N SER A 68 -11.01 12.81 21.45
CA SER A 68 -10.96 11.49 20.83
C SER A 68 -9.88 10.56 21.39
N GLY A 69 -8.89 11.08 22.12
CA GLY A 69 -7.82 10.30 22.76
C GLY A 69 -8.19 9.81 24.15
N GLU A 70 -7.32 8.98 24.75
CA GLU A 70 -7.48 8.53 26.15
C GLU A 70 -7.50 9.69 27.15
N LYS A 71 -6.79 10.77 26.84
CA LYS A 71 -6.77 12.02 27.61
C LYS A 71 -7.12 13.20 26.72
N PRO A 72 -7.97 14.12 27.18
CA PRO A 72 -8.28 15.31 26.42
C PRO A 72 -7.04 16.16 26.14
N LEU A 73 -6.95 16.70 24.93
CA LEU A 73 -5.91 17.67 24.57
C LEU A 73 -6.27 19.07 25.10
N THR A 74 -5.27 19.95 25.21
CA THR A 74 -5.55 21.38 25.36
C THR A 74 -6.07 21.95 24.03
N ALA A 75 -6.64 23.15 24.06
CA ALA A 75 -7.10 23.81 22.84
C ALA A 75 -5.95 24.04 21.86
N GLU A 76 -4.78 24.45 22.36
CA GLU A 76 -3.59 24.68 21.54
C GLU A 76 -3.09 23.38 20.89
N ALA A 77 -3.04 22.28 21.66
CA ALA A 77 -2.62 20.98 21.14
C ALA A 77 -3.61 20.42 20.09
N ALA A 78 -4.91 20.65 20.28
CA ALA A 78 -5.92 20.27 19.29
C ALA A 78 -5.81 21.09 18.00
N ASP A 79 -5.46 22.38 18.10
CA ASP A 79 -5.22 23.24 16.95
C ASP A 79 -3.99 22.78 16.14
N GLU A 80 -2.89 22.45 16.81
CA GLU A 80 -1.69 21.90 16.16
C GLU A 80 -1.96 20.55 15.49
N GLU A 81 -2.71 19.68 16.15
CA GLU A 81 -3.09 18.38 15.58
C GLU A 81 -4.01 18.53 14.36
N TYR A 82 -4.94 19.48 14.39
CA TYR A 82 -5.77 19.80 13.23
C TYR A 82 -4.93 20.25 12.03
N VAL A 83 -3.99 21.18 12.23
CA VAL A 83 -3.12 21.67 11.15
C VAL A 83 -2.28 20.54 10.56
N ARG A 84 -1.78 19.63 11.39
CA ARG A 84 -1.00 18.47 10.97
C ARG A 84 -1.83 17.44 10.19
N SER A 85 -3.07 17.22 10.60
CA SER A 85 -3.96 16.19 10.05
C SER A 85 -4.83 16.68 8.90
N GLU A 86 -4.96 17.99 8.67
CA GLU A 86 -5.90 18.58 7.70
C GLU A 86 -5.75 17.96 6.30
N LYS A 87 -4.52 17.85 5.78
CA LYS A 87 -4.24 17.25 4.46
C LYS A 87 -4.73 15.80 4.41
N GLY A 88 -4.52 15.04 5.47
CA GLY A 88 -4.96 13.64 5.60
C GLY A 88 -6.48 13.52 5.65
N ILE A 89 -7.15 14.34 6.45
CA ILE A 89 -8.63 14.37 6.56
C ILE A 89 -9.26 14.71 5.21
N ARG A 90 -8.71 15.71 4.50
CA ARG A 90 -9.18 16.06 3.16
C ARG A 90 -9.05 14.88 2.21
N TYR A 91 -7.90 14.22 2.21
CA TYR A 91 -7.69 13.05 1.36
C TYR A 91 -8.66 11.92 1.70
N GLN A 92 -8.87 11.59 2.98
CA GLN A 92 -9.82 10.56 3.39
C GLN A 92 -11.25 10.83 2.90
N LEU A 93 -11.69 12.09 2.90
CA LEU A 93 -13.02 12.46 2.38
C LEU A 93 -13.10 12.33 0.85
N ILE A 94 -12.05 12.75 0.14
CA ILE A 94 -11.95 12.58 -1.32
C ILE A 94 -11.93 11.10 -1.69
N GLU A 95 -11.09 10.32 -1.02
CA GLU A 95 -10.95 8.88 -1.18
C GLU A 95 -12.29 8.17 -0.92
N GLY A 96 -12.96 8.48 0.19
CA GLY A 96 -14.28 7.95 0.51
C GLY A 96 -15.32 8.26 -0.57
N LYS A 97 -15.28 9.45 -1.17
CA LYS A 97 -16.14 9.81 -2.29
C LYS A 97 -15.83 9.03 -3.56
N ILE A 98 -14.56 8.85 -3.90
CA ILE A 98 -14.13 8.03 -5.05
C ILE A 98 -14.61 6.57 -4.86
N ILE A 99 -14.41 6.02 -3.66
CA ILE A 99 -14.85 4.66 -3.34
C ILE A 99 -16.37 4.51 -3.51
N ALA A 100 -17.14 5.48 -3.01
CA ALA A 100 -18.59 5.47 -3.11
C ALA A 100 -19.08 5.62 -4.55
N ASP A 101 -18.58 6.63 -5.28
CA ASP A 101 -19.05 6.97 -6.62
C ASP A 101 -18.67 5.89 -7.67
N HIS A 102 -17.59 5.13 -7.43
CA HIS A 102 -17.08 4.11 -8.35
C HIS A 102 -17.24 2.67 -7.86
N ASN A 103 -18.02 2.46 -6.79
CA ASN A 103 -18.30 1.13 -6.21
C ASN A 103 -17.03 0.32 -5.89
N LEU A 104 -16.02 0.96 -5.31
CA LEU A 104 -14.74 0.31 -4.96
C LEU A 104 -14.76 -0.37 -3.59
N GLN A 105 -15.93 -0.47 -2.94
CA GLN A 105 -16.02 -1.07 -1.61
C GLN A 105 -15.45 -2.50 -1.62
N ILE A 106 -14.73 -2.83 -0.55
CA ILE A 106 -14.16 -4.16 -0.39
C ILE A 106 -15.27 -5.11 0.04
N LYS A 107 -15.45 -6.17 -0.74
CA LYS A 107 -16.31 -7.29 -0.37
C LYS A 107 -15.54 -8.25 0.53
N PHE A 108 -16.25 -8.93 1.43
CA PHE A 108 -15.65 -9.92 2.32
C PHE A 108 -14.87 -11.00 1.57
N GLU A 109 -15.43 -11.54 0.48
CA GLU A 109 -14.78 -12.56 -0.34
C GLU A 109 -13.51 -12.06 -1.06
N GLU A 110 -13.50 -10.79 -1.47
CA GLU A 110 -12.30 -10.15 -2.02
C GLU A 110 -11.21 -10.03 -0.96
N LEU A 111 -11.57 -9.58 0.24
CA LEU A 111 -10.62 -9.46 1.34
C LEU A 111 -10.08 -10.82 1.78
N LYS A 112 -10.94 -11.85 1.83
CA LYS A 112 -10.56 -13.22 2.14
C LYS A 112 -9.57 -13.78 1.11
N THR A 113 -9.86 -13.56 -0.17
CA THR A 113 -8.98 -13.99 -1.28
C THR A 113 -7.62 -13.30 -1.18
N PHE A 114 -7.63 -11.98 -0.98
CA PHE A 114 -6.40 -11.19 -0.81
C PHE A 114 -5.60 -11.63 0.43
N ALA A 115 -6.26 -11.90 1.55
CA ALA A 115 -5.62 -12.44 2.75
C ALA A 115 -4.94 -13.79 2.47
N LYS A 116 -5.62 -14.69 1.75
CA LYS A 116 -5.05 -15.98 1.34
C LYS A 116 -3.78 -15.80 0.51
N GLU A 117 -3.81 -14.92 -0.50
CA GLU A 117 -2.65 -14.59 -1.33
C GLU A 117 -1.47 -14.05 -0.50
N MET A 118 -1.72 -13.09 0.38
CA MET A 118 -0.67 -12.49 1.23
C MET A 118 -0.05 -13.50 2.19
N ILE A 119 -0.86 -14.35 2.82
CA ILE A 119 -0.39 -15.40 3.71
C ILE A 119 0.42 -16.42 2.91
N SER A 120 -0.06 -16.88 1.76
CA SER A 120 0.69 -17.79 0.89
C SER A 120 2.05 -17.21 0.47
N MET A 121 2.10 -15.92 0.10
CA MET A 121 3.35 -15.24 -0.23
C MET A 121 4.32 -15.17 0.97
N GLN A 122 3.82 -14.80 2.15
CA GLN A 122 4.62 -14.74 3.36
C GLN A 122 5.20 -16.11 3.71
N MET A 123 4.40 -17.16 3.60
CA MET A 123 4.83 -18.53 3.86
C MET A 123 5.92 -19.00 2.89
N GLN A 124 5.77 -18.71 1.59
CA GLN A 124 6.80 -18.99 0.59
C GLN A 124 8.12 -18.29 0.95
N GLN A 125 8.07 -17.05 1.42
CA GLN A 125 9.25 -16.28 1.82
C GLN A 125 9.97 -16.91 3.03
N TYR A 126 9.24 -17.53 3.95
CA TYR A 126 9.82 -18.27 5.09
C TYR A 126 10.12 -19.75 4.79
N GLY A 127 10.04 -20.18 3.53
CA GLY A 127 10.34 -21.56 3.12
C GLY A 127 9.26 -22.58 3.49
N GLN A 128 8.07 -22.13 3.87
CA GLN A 128 6.91 -22.97 4.21
C GLN A 128 5.92 -23.09 3.03
N ALA A 129 6.44 -23.26 1.80
CA ALA A 129 5.58 -23.37 0.62
C ALA A 129 4.74 -24.67 0.66
N GLY A 130 3.45 -24.58 0.35
CA GLY A 130 2.60 -25.75 0.06
C GLY A 130 1.83 -26.35 1.24
N LEU A 131 1.32 -25.53 2.17
CA LEU A 131 0.32 -26.02 3.12
C LEU A 131 -0.92 -26.57 2.40
N PRO A 132 -1.58 -27.60 2.99
CA PRO A 132 -2.91 -28.01 2.55
C PRO A 132 -3.90 -26.84 2.60
N ASP A 133 -4.82 -26.79 1.62
CA ASP A 133 -5.81 -25.71 1.53
C ASP A 133 -6.62 -25.54 2.82
N GLU A 134 -6.98 -26.63 3.51
CA GLU A 134 -7.73 -26.59 4.77
C GLU A 134 -6.97 -25.87 5.90
N GLU A 135 -5.65 -26.08 6.01
CA GLU A 135 -4.83 -25.41 7.01
C GLU A 135 -4.70 -23.92 6.70
N LEU A 136 -4.54 -23.58 5.42
CA LEU A 136 -4.47 -22.21 4.93
C LEU A 136 -5.78 -21.45 5.19
N GLU A 137 -6.93 -22.06 4.92
CA GLU A 137 -8.25 -21.50 5.24
C GLU A 137 -8.41 -21.23 6.74
N GLY A 138 -7.90 -22.12 7.60
CA GLY A 138 -7.89 -21.92 9.06
C GLY A 138 -7.01 -20.75 9.51
N ILE A 139 -5.88 -20.49 8.84
CA ILE A 139 -5.04 -19.31 9.12
C ILE A 139 -5.75 -18.04 8.64
N VAL A 140 -6.30 -18.04 7.42
CA VAL A 140 -7.08 -16.91 6.88
C VAL A 140 -8.22 -16.55 7.81
N ALA A 141 -9.00 -17.52 8.29
CA ALA A 141 -10.09 -17.29 9.22
C ALA A 141 -9.63 -16.60 10.52
N ARG A 142 -8.49 -17.04 11.09
CA ARG A 142 -7.91 -16.41 12.29
C ARG A 142 -7.47 -14.98 12.04
N VAL A 143 -6.79 -14.73 10.92
CA VAL A 143 -6.35 -13.39 10.52
C VAL A 143 -7.56 -12.47 10.32
N MET A 144 -8.60 -12.95 9.63
CA MET A 144 -9.84 -12.20 9.39
C MET A 144 -10.64 -11.95 10.69
N SER A 145 -10.53 -12.83 11.68
CA SER A 145 -11.17 -12.64 13.00
C SER A 145 -10.43 -11.62 13.88
N ASN A 146 -9.16 -11.35 13.59
CA ASN A 146 -8.39 -10.31 14.25
C ASN A 146 -8.69 -8.96 13.58
N GLN A 147 -9.34 -8.06 14.30
CA GLN A 147 -9.77 -6.76 13.77
C GLN A 147 -8.62 -5.90 13.25
N ASP A 148 -7.47 -5.90 13.93
CA ASP A 148 -6.32 -5.10 13.52
C ASP A 148 -5.69 -5.63 12.24
N GLU A 149 -5.56 -6.95 12.13
CA GLU A 149 -4.99 -7.59 10.93
C GLU A 149 -5.96 -7.50 9.74
N ALA A 150 -7.25 -7.73 9.96
CA ALA A 150 -8.28 -7.55 8.95
C ALA A 150 -8.33 -6.10 8.44
N ARG A 151 -8.16 -5.12 9.35
CA ARG A 151 -8.07 -3.70 8.98
C ARG A 151 -6.84 -3.42 8.11
N LYS A 152 -5.65 -3.87 8.50
CA LYS A 152 -4.43 -3.68 7.70
C LYS A 152 -4.56 -4.29 6.30
N LEU A 153 -5.10 -5.49 6.19
CA LEU A 153 -5.35 -6.15 4.89
C LEU A 153 -6.37 -5.37 4.05
N SER A 154 -7.42 -4.84 4.68
CA SER A 154 -8.40 -4.00 4.01
C SER A 154 -7.77 -2.71 3.47
N GLU A 155 -6.92 -2.05 4.26
CA GLU A 155 -6.19 -0.85 3.85
C GLU A 155 -5.24 -1.14 2.67
N GLN A 156 -4.51 -2.26 2.71
CA GLN A 156 -3.64 -2.68 1.60
C GLN A 156 -4.44 -3.00 0.33
N LEU A 157 -5.54 -3.73 0.45
CA LEU A 157 -6.40 -4.06 -0.68
C LEU A 157 -7.04 -2.79 -1.27
N MET A 158 -7.47 -1.84 -0.43
CA MET A 158 -8.02 -0.58 -0.91
C MET A 158 -6.98 0.24 -1.67
N SER A 159 -5.76 0.33 -1.15
CA SER A 159 -4.64 1.00 -1.83
C SER A 159 -4.39 0.40 -3.23
N LYS A 160 -4.39 -0.93 -3.34
CA LYS A 160 -4.29 -1.63 -4.64
C LYS A 160 -5.44 -1.29 -5.58
N LYS A 161 -6.69 -1.32 -5.10
CA LYS A 161 -7.88 -0.99 -5.91
C LYS A 161 -7.85 0.46 -6.40
N LEU A 162 -7.46 1.40 -5.54
CA LEU A 162 -7.33 2.81 -5.90
C LEU A 162 -6.21 3.03 -6.93
N LEU A 163 -5.06 2.38 -6.77
CA LEU A 163 -3.98 2.43 -7.74
C LEU A 163 -4.43 1.93 -9.13
N GLU A 164 -5.10 0.78 -9.19
CA GLU A 164 -5.65 0.23 -10.43
C GLU A 164 -6.70 1.17 -11.05
N PHE A 165 -7.57 1.74 -10.22
CA PHE A 165 -8.55 2.73 -10.64
C PHE A 165 -7.87 3.97 -11.22
N TYR A 166 -6.85 4.53 -10.56
CA TYR A 166 -6.10 5.69 -11.03
C TYR A 166 -5.35 5.41 -12.33
N LYS A 167 -4.68 4.25 -12.45
CA LYS A 167 -4.00 3.82 -13.68
C LYS A 167 -4.96 3.73 -14.87
N SER A 168 -6.21 3.35 -14.62
CA SER A 168 -7.22 3.15 -15.66
C SER A 168 -7.99 4.42 -16.04
N ASN A 169 -8.15 5.36 -15.09
CA ASN A 169 -9.05 6.52 -15.26
C ASN A 169 -8.32 7.86 -15.35
N LEU A 170 -7.04 7.94 -14.98
CA LEU A 170 -6.24 9.16 -15.10
C LEU A 170 -5.41 9.14 -16.38
N LEU A 171 -5.26 10.32 -16.98
CA LEU A 171 -4.33 10.54 -18.08
C LEU A 171 -2.90 10.62 -17.56
N LEU A 172 -2.25 9.47 -17.40
CA LEU A 172 -0.89 9.36 -16.90
C LEU A 172 0.13 9.66 -18.00
N LYS A 173 1.05 10.60 -17.73
CA LYS A 173 2.18 10.90 -18.62
C LYS A 173 3.35 9.95 -18.31
N LYS A 174 3.66 9.05 -19.25
CA LYS A 174 4.84 8.19 -19.14
C LYS A 174 6.11 9.03 -19.29
N LYS A 175 7.01 8.94 -18.32
CA LYS A 175 8.31 9.62 -18.32
C LYS A 175 9.42 8.58 -18.27
N LYS A 176 10.35 8.65 -19.23
CA LYS A 176 11.55 7.81 -19.22
C LYS A 176 12.62 8.49 -18.36
N LEU A 177 13.14 7.77 -17.37
CA LEU A 177 14.12 8.26 -16.39
C LEU A 177 15.32 7.32 -16.32
N THR A 178 16.48 7.87 -15.96
CA THR A 178 17.61 7.06 -15.48
C THR A 178 17.40 6.70 -14.02
N PHE A 179 18.14 5.71 -13.50
CA PHE A 179 18.09 5.31 -12.10
C PHE A 179 18.31 6.50 -11.14
N ASP A 180 19.38 7.28 -11.36
CA ASP A 180 19.70 8.43 -10.50
C ASP A 180 18.60 9.49 -10.51
N ALA A 181 17.96 9.69 -11.66
CA ALA A 181 16.85 10.63 -11.79
C ALA A 181 15.60 10.10 -11.08
N PHE A 182 15.32 8.80 -11.15
CA PHE A 182 14.24 8.18 -10.40
C PHE A 182 14.44 8.32 -8.90
N VAL A 183 15.63 8.01 -8.37
CA VAL A 183 15.92 8.14 -6.93
C VAL A 183 15.72 9.58 -6.46
N LYS A 184 16.19 10.56 -7.24
CA LYS A 184 15.93 11.98 -6.93
C LYS A 184 14.44 12.30 -6.95
N GLU A 185 13.69 11.90 -7.97
CA GLU A 185 12.27 12.27 -8.06
C GLU A 185 11.38 11.53 -7.05
N ALA A 186 11.69 10.27 -6.73
CA ALA A 186 10.94 9.47 -5.79
C ALA A 186 11.22 9.87 -4.32
N TYR A 187 12.42 10.36 -4.02
CA TYR A 187 12.89 10.56 -2.63
C TYR A 187 13.40 11.97 -2.30
N ALA A 188 13.41 12.96 -3.21
CA ALA A 188 13.88 14.32 -2.92
C ALA A 188 12.91 15.20 -2.10
N GLN A 189 11.82 14.64 -1.58
CA GLN A 189 10.93 15.34 -0.64
C GLN A 189 11.20 14.78 0.76
N GLY A 190 12.17 15.41 1.43
CA GLY A 190 12.42 15.39 2.87
C GLY A 190 12.69 16.82 3.31
#